data_AF-A0A1G3HIK7-F1
#
_entry.id   AF-A0A1G3HIK7-F1
#
_cell.length_a   1.000
_cell.length_b   1.000
_cell.length_c   1.000
_cell.angle_alpha   90.00
_cell.angle_beta   90.00
_cell.angle_gamma   90.00
#
_symmetry.space_group_name_H-M   'P 1'
#
loop_
_entity.id
_entity.type
_entity.pdbx_description
1 polymer ?
#
loop_
_entity_poly.entity_id
_entity_poly.type
_entity_poly.pdbx_seq_one_letter_code
_entity_poly.pdbx_strand_id
1 'polypeptide(L)'
;MFQSNIRALASVGALVLSVSVFAMGGRPKGNEEAANSRIAPVARVELAAPSAGAAGGERSGEQLYKAICSACHDAGVANAPKLGDKGAWAPRIALGLDGLLKSAIAGKNAMPPKGGSDANDTELARAIVYIANKSGGNLKEPAAK
;
A
#
# COMPACT_ATOMS: atom_id res chain seq x y z
N MET A 1 -67.37 49.87 7.85
CA MET A 1 -68.66 49.68 7.19
C MET A 1 -68.54 48.45 6.28
N PHE A 2 -69.10 47.31 6.70
CA PHE A 2 -69.58 46.17 5.89
C PHE A 2 -68.59 45.43 4.95
N GLN A 3 -68.55 44.10 4.81
CA GLN A 3 -69.24 42.96 5.40
C GLN A 3 -68.53 41.68 4.88
N SER A 4 -68.28 40.67 5.71
CA SER A 4 -69.02 39.39 5.83
C SER A 4 -68.73 38.28 4.80
N ASN A 5 -68.27 37.18 5.41
CA ASN A 5 -68.38 35.76 5.03
C ASN A 5 -69.70 35.32 4.37
N ILE A 6 -69.60 34.40 3.40
CA ILE A 6 -70.62 33.41 2.98
C ILE A 6 -69.83 32.13 2.56
N ARG A 7 -69.78 31.03 3.32
CA ARG A 7 -70.72 29.89 3.54
C ARG A 7 -70.99 28.96 2.33
N ALA A 8 -70.97 27.64 2.65
CA ALA A 8 -71.50 26.44 1.95
C ALA A 8 -70.49 25.67 1.05
N LEU A 9 -69.99 24.50 1.45
CA LEU A 9 -70.57 23.13 1.45
C LEU A 9 -70.64 22.48 0.05
N ALA A 10 -69.77 21.49 -0.21
CA ALA A 10 -70.11 20.28 -0.98
C ALA A 10 -68.99 19.22 -0.88
N SER A 11 -69.40 18.06 -0.39
CA SER A 11 -68.75 16.76 -0.22
C SER A 11 -68.42 16.01 -1.51
N VAL A 12 -67.24 15.36 -1.58
CA VAL A 12 -67.00 14.02 -2.19
C VAL A 12 -65.70 13.50 -1.52
N GLY A 13 -65.58 12.37 -0.83
CA GLY A 13 -66.33 11.12 -0.88
C GLY A 13 -65.54 10.06 -1.67
N ALA A 14 -64.36 9.64 -1.19
CA ALA A 14 -63.58 8.56 -1.82
C ALA A 14 -63.40 7.38 -0.85
N LEU A 15 -64.39 6.50 -0.86
CA LEU A 15 -64.39 5.17 -0.25
C LEU A 15 -63.52 4.26 -1.12
N VAL A 16 -62.33 3.91 -0.67
CA VAL A 16 -61.46 2.94 -1.37
C VAL A 16 -61.82 1.55 -0.88
N LEU A 17 -62.42 0.73 -1.76
CA LEU A 17 -62.82 -0.63 -1.48
C LEU A 17 -61.61 -1.54 -1.20
N SER A 18 -61.74 -2.28 -0.10
CA SER A 18 -60.93 -3.44 0.26
C SER A 18 -61.00 -4.53 -0.81
N VAL A 19 -59.85 -4.96 -1.33
CA VAL A 19 -59.70 -6.24 -2.03
C VAL A 19 -58.84 -7.16 -1.17
N SER A 20 -59.42 -8.32 -0.90
CA SER A 20 -58.94 -9.36 0.01
C SER A 20 -57.63 -10.03 -0.43
N VAL A 21 -56.92 -10.50 0.58
CA VAL A 21 -55.68 -11.29 0.57
C VAL A 21 -55.81 -12.58 -0.26
N PHE A 22 -54.79 -12.86 -1.08
CA PHE A 22 -54.46 -14.21 -1.56
C PHE A 22 -52.96 -14.47 -1.34
N ALA A 23 -52.64 -15.64 -0.80
CA ALA A 23 -51.41 -15.98 -0.11
C ALA A 23 -50.25 -16.46 -1.02
N MET A 24 -49.00 -16.14 -0.64
CA MET A 24 -47.84 -17.05 -0.71
C MET A 24 -46.68 -16.50 0.16
N GLY A 25 -46.24 -17.31 1.13
CA GLY A 25 -44.95 -17.27 1.83
C GLY A 25 -44.24 -15.92 1.96
N GLY A 26 -44.63 -15.11 2.95
CA GLY A 26 -43.89 -13.89 3.31
C GLY A 26 -42.54 -14.23 3.94
N ARG A 27 -41.46 -13.94 3.21
CA ARG A 27 -40.09 -13.86 3.76
C ARG A 27 -40.12 -12.97 5.02
N PRO A 28 -39.40 -13.31 6.11
CA PRO A 28 -39.32 -12.41 7.25
C PRO A 28 -38.76 -11.07 6.77
N LYS A 29 -39.48 -9.96 7.04
CA LYS A 29 -38.95 -8.61 6.84
C LYS A 29 -37.69 -8.53 7.67
N GLY A 30 -36.53 -8.57 7.01
CA GLY A 30 -35.26 -8.31 7.67
C GLY A 30 -35.36 -6.98 8.37
N ASN A 31 -35.08 -6.96 9.67
CA ASN A 31 -35.05 -5.72 10.42
C ASN A 31 -33.83 -4.91 9.96
N GLU A 32 -34.04 -3.91 9.12
CA GLU A 32 -32.98 -3.01 8.65
C GLU A 32 -32.14 -2.46 9.80
N GLU A 33 -32.76 -2.24 10.97
CA GLU A 33 -32.11 -1.87 12.23
C GLU A 33 -31.02 -2.88 12.67
N ALA A 34 -31.33 -4.18 12.70
CA ALA A 34 -30.33 -5.18 13.12
C ALA A 34 -29.40 -5.62 11.97
N ALA A 35 -29.78 -5.36 10.72
CA ALA A 35 -28.84 -5.44 9.60
C ALA A 35 -27.78 -4.33 9.73
N ASN A 36 -28.20 -3.09 9.98
CA ASN A 36 -27.28 -1.95 10.18
C ASN A 36 -26.39 -2.11 11.42
N SER A 37 -26.92 -2.65 12.51
CA SER A 37 -26.14 -2.91 13.73
C SER A 37 -25.02 -3.93 13.51
N ARG A 38 -25.18 -4.88 12.58
CA ARG A 38 -24.18 -5.91 12.25
C ARG A 38 -23.12 -5.46 11.25
N ILE A 39 -23.37 -4.37 10.52
CA ILE A 39 -22.44 -3.80 9.53
C ILE A 39 -21.67 -2.61 10.13
N ALA A 40 -22.00 -2.20 11.36
CA ALA A 40 -21.27 -1.17 12.05
C ALA A 40 -19.79 -1.59 12.28
N PRO A 41 -18.82 -0.70 12.01
CA PRO A 41 -17.41 -1.02 12.19
C PRO A 41 -17.11 -1.27 13.67
N VAL A 42 -16.61 -2.47 13.99
CA VAL A 42 -16.24 -2.86 15.36
C VAL A 42 -14.87 -2.33 15.79
N ALA A 43 -14.12 -1.72 14.86
CA ALA A 43 -12.85 -1.07 15.12
C ALA A 43 -12.55 -0.03 14.04
N ARG A 44 -11.82 1.02 14.43
CA ARG A 44 -11.17 1.94 13.49
C ARG A 44 -9.69 1.59 13.41
N VAL A 45 -9.21 1.35 12.20
CA VAL A 45 -7.79 1.24 11.93
C VAL A 45 -7.29 2.65 11.64
N GLU A 46 -6.61 3.25 12.60
CA GLU A 46 -5.80 4.43 12.32
C GLU A 46 -4.42 3.97 11.87
N LEU A 47 -4.09 4.29 10.62
CA LEU A 47 -2.72 4.20 10.13
C LEU A 47 -1.95 5.33 10.82
N ALA A 48 -1.16 4.98 11.83
CA ALA A 48 -0.15 5.90 12.33
C ALA A 48 0.71 6.31 11.12
N ALA A 49 0.79 7.61 10.85
CA ALA A 49 1.81 8.14 9.94
C ALA A 49 3.16 7.57 10.39
N PRO A 50 4.09 7.25 9.47
CA PRO A 50 5.40 6.76 9.85
C PRO A 50 5.95 7.68 10.92
N SER A 51 6.20 7.11 12.11
CA SER A 51 6.85 7.83 13.19
C SER A 51 8.06 8.51 12.60
N ALA A 52 8.15 9.84 12.73
CA ALA A 52 9.33 10.63 12.43
C ALA A 52 10.46 10.33 13.42
N GLY A 53 10.73 9.03 13.65
CA GLY A 53 11.81 8.47 14.43
C GLY A 53 13.00 8.03 13.58
N ALA A 54 12.95 8.20 12.26
CA ALA A 54 14.16 8.31 11.46
C ALA A 54 14.56 9.79 11.49
N ALA A 55 15.57 10.12 12.30
CA ALA A 55 16.25 11.42 12.21
C ALA A 55 16.45 11.76 10.72
N GLY A 56 15.99 12.95 10.32
CA GLY A 56 15.83 13.38 8.92
C GLY A 56 17.13 13.37 8.12
N GLY A 57 17.53 12.17 7.70
CA GLY A 57 18.71 11.87 6.91
C GLY A 57 18.46 10.62 6.08
N GLU A 58 19.13 10.55 4.94
CA GLU A 58 19.00 9.43 4.02
C GLU A 58 19.46 8.10 4.67
N ARG A 59 18.79 6.98 4.40
CA ARG A 59 19.12 5.65 4.97
C ARG A 59 20.54 5.22 4.60
N SER A 60 21.23 4.55 5.53
CA SER A 60 22.49 3.89 5.23
C SER A 60 22.28 2.69 4.29
N GLY A 61 23.36 2.24 3.63
CA GLY A 61 23.30 1.09 2.75
C GLY A 61 22.87 -0.20 3.45
N GLU A 62 23.32 -0.40 4.70
CA GLU A 62 22.92 -1.54 5.51
C GLU A 62 21.44 -1.47 5.93
N GLN A 63 20.93 -0.28 6.25
CA GLN A 63 19.52 -0.10 6.59
C GLN A 63 18.62 -0.45 5.41
N LEU A 64 18.93 0.06 4.21
CA LEU A 64 18.17 -0.26 3.00
C LEU A 64 18.30 -1.75 2.63
N TYR A 65 19.50 -2.32 2.79
CA TYR A 65 19.71 -3.74 2.57
C TYR A 65 18.78 -4.60 3.44
N LYS A 66 18.78 -4.36 4.76
CA LYS A 66 17.97 -5.14 5.71
C LYS A 66 16.47 -4.96 5.46
N ALA A 67 16.05 -3.76 5.08
CA ALA A 67 14.65 -3.45 4.87
C ALA A 67 14.08 -4.11 3.61
N ILE A 68 14.85 -4.21 2.52
CA ILE A 68 14.31 -4.55 1.19
C ILE A 68 15.18 -5.56 0.45
N CYS A 69 16.50 -5.35 0.37
CA CYS A 69 17.36 -6.12 -0.53
C CYS A 69 17.63 -7.55 -0.01
N SER A 70 17.67 -7.74 1.31
CA SER A 70 17.89 -9.01 2.01
C SER A 70 16.92 -10.10 1.56
N ALA A 71 15.66 -9.72 1.28
CA ALA A 71 14.59 -10.63 0.85
C ALA A 71 14.99 -11.52 -0.33
N CYS A 72 15.83 -11.01 -1.23
CA CYS A 72 16.34 -11.78 -2.35
C CYS A 72 17.83 -12.12 -2.22
N HIS A 73 18.64 -11.19 -1.71
CA HIS A 73 20.10 -11.32 -1.72
C HIS A 73 20.68 -12.14 -0.56
N ASP A 74 19.92 -12.48 0.49
CA ASP A 74 20.42 -13.40 1.52
C ASP A 74 20.40 -14.85 1.01
N ALA A 75 19.22 -15.31 0.55
CA ALA A 75 19.03 -16.70 0.12
C ALA A 75 19.29 -16.93 -1.37
N GLY A 76 19.44 -15.86 -2.17
CA GLY A 76 19.60 -15.93 -3.62
C GLY A 76 18.29 -16.26 -4.34
N VAL A 77 17.19 -15.67 -3.89
CA VAL A 77 15.85 -15.88 -4.46
C VAL A 77 15.87 -15.53 -5.95
N ALA A 78 15.25 -16.36 -6.78
CA ALA A 78 15.21 -16.18 -8.24
C ALA A 78 16.61 -15.99 -8.88
N ASN A 79 17.63 -16.65 -8.34
CA ASN A 79 19.04 -16.54 -8.76
C ASN A 79 19.65 -15.14 -8.52
N ALA A 80 19.16 -14.40 -7.52
CA ALA A 80 19.82 -13.20 -7.06
C ALA A 80 21.24 -13.54 -6.54
N PRO A 81 22.25 -12.71 -6.83
CA PRO A 81 23.61 -12.94 -6.34
C PRO A 81 23.62 -12.79 -4.81
N LYS A 82 24.03 -13.84 -4.10
CA LYS A 82 23.97 -13.89 -2.63
C LYS A 82 24.99 -12.95 -2.01
N LEU A 83 24.63 -12.27 -0.92
CA LEU A 83 25.57 -11.50 -0.12
C LEU A 83 26.73 -12.40 0.34
N GLY A 84 27.96 -11.93 0.17
CA GLY A 84 29.16 -12.70 0.56
C GLY A 84 29.66 -13.68 -0.50
N ASP A 85 28.90 -13.95 -1.56
CA ASP A 85 29.34 -14.82 -2.66
C ASP A 85 30.34 -14.07 -3.57
N LYS A 86 31.62 -14.17 -3.21
CA LYS A 86 32.70 -13.51 -3.95
C LYS A 86 32.76 -13.93 -5.42
N GLY A 87 32.42 -15.18 -5.75
CA GLY A 87 32.44 -15.68 -7.12
C GLY A 87 31.34 -15.04 -7.97
N ALA A 88 30.12 -14.95 -7.43
CA ALA A 88 29.03 -14.27 -8.11
C ALA A 88 29.28 -12.75 -8.22
N TRP A 89 29.89 -12.13 -7.20
CA TRP A 89 30.05 -10.68 -7.15
C TRP A 89 31.29 -10.15 -7.88
N ALA A 90 32.37 -10.91 -8.03
CA ALA A 90 33.58 -10.45 -8.72
C ALA A 90 33.32 -9.83 -10.12
N PRO A 91 32.64 -10.50 -11.07
CA PRO A 91 32.37 -9.89 -12.39
C PRO A 91 31.39 -8.71 -12.33
N ARG A 92 30.57 -8.62 -11.28
CA ARG A 92 29.63 -7.52 -11.07
C ARG A 92 30.34 -6.28 -10.52
N ILE A 93 31.23 -6.47 -9.54
CA ILE A 93 32.05 -5.42 -8.94
C ILE A 93 32.99 -4.80 -9.99
N ALA A 94 33.45 -5.57 -10.97
CA ALA A 94 34.26 -5.07 -12.09
C ALA A 94 33.55 -3.99 -12.94
N LEU A 95 32.21 -3.88 -12.86
CA LEU A 95 31.45 -2.80 -13.52
C LEU A 95 31.59 -1.45 -12.80
N GLY A 96 32.14 -1.44 -11.59
CA GLY A 96 32.15 -0.28 -10.71
C GLY A 96 30.77 0.09 -10.17
N LEU A 97 30.72 1.13 -9.33
CA LEU A 97 29.49 1.59 -8.69
C LEU A 97 28.46 2.07 -9.73
N ASP A 98 28.87 2.84 -10.72
CA ASP A 98 27.95 3.43 -11.71
C ASP A 98 27.24 2.37 -12.56
N GLY A 99 27.97 1.32 -12.98
CA GLY A 99 27.38 0.22 -13.76
C GLY A 99 26.40 -0.62 -12.94
N LEU A 100 26.72 -0.85 -11.66
CA LEU A 100 25.83 -1.52 -10.73
C LEU A 100 24.58 -0.68 -10.44
N LEU A 101 24.75 0.62 -10.20
CA LEU A 101 23.66 1.55 -9.93
C LEU A 101 22.71 1.64 -11.13
N LYS A 102 23.25 1.78 -12.35
CA LYS A 102 22.45 1.77 -13.58
C LYS A 102 21.62 0.49 -13.71
N SER A 103 22.22 -0.67 -13.43
CA SER A 103 21.53 -1.96 -13.47
C SER A 103 20.44 -2.07 -12.39
N ALA A 104 20.72 -1.59 -11.18
CA ALA A 104 19.77 -1.61 -10.07
C ALA A 104 18.58 -0.67 -10.33
N ILE A 105 18.83 0.53 -10.86
CA ILE A 105 17.79 1.50 -11.22
C ILE A 105 16.87 0.92 -12.31
N ALA A 106 17.45 0.38 -13.38
CA ALA A 106 16.67 -0.19 -14.48
C ALA A 106 15.95 -1.49 -14.10
N GLY A 107 16.47 -2.23 -13.11
CA GLY A 107 16.10 -3.61 -12.86
C GLY A 107 16.83 -4.56 -13.82
N LYS A 108 16.95 -5.83 -13.43
CA LYS A 108 17.63 -6.85 -14.23
C LYS A 108 17.12 -8.25 -13.90
N ASN A 109 16.71 -9.00 -14.91
CA ASN A 109 16.10 -10.31 -14.75
C ASN A 109 14.90 -10.23 -13.79
N ALA A 110 14.88 -11.04 -12.72
CA ALA A 110 13.84 -11.00 -11.69
C ALA A 110 13.99 -9.84 -10.70
N MET A 111 15.09 -9.08 -10.72
CA MET A 111 15.27 -7.92 -9.85
C MET A 111 14.46 -6.72 -10.40
N PRO A 112 13.44 -6.21 -9.67
CA PRO A 112 12.64 -5.09 -10.12
C PRO A 112 13.45 -3.78 -10.17
N PRO A 113 12.95 -2.75 -10.88
CA PRO A 113 13.55 -1.41 -10.87
C PRO A 113 13.76 -0.90 -9.44
N LYS A 114 14.94 -0.31 -9.20
CA LYS A 114 15.41 0.16 -7.88
C LYS A 114 15.35 -0.90 -6.77
N GLY A 115 15.40 -2.18 -7.13
CA GLY A 115 15.24 -3.29 -6.18
C GLY A 115 13.87 -3.32 -5.49
N GLY A 116 12.86 -2.66 -6.06
CA GLY A 116 11.52 -2.55 -5.45
C GLY A 116 11.46 -1.56 -4.29
N SER A 117 12.49 -0.73 -4.12
CA SER A 117 12.55 0.29 -3.08
C SER A 117 12.06 1.65 -3.54
N ASP A 118 11.67 2.45 -2.56
CA ASP A 118 11.42 3.89 -2.68
C ASP A 118 12.70 4.73 -2.58
N ALA A 119 13.86 4.08 -2.52
CA ALA A 119 15.13 4.71 -2.21
C ALA A 119 15.54 5.76 -3.24
N ASN A 120 16.12 6.87 -2.81
CA ASN A 120 16.77 7.78 -3.73
C ASN A 120 18.08 7.15 -4.28
N ASP A 121 18.68 7.77 -5.30
CA ASP A 121 19.89 7.21 -5.94
C ASP A 121 21.08 7.10 -4.97
N THR A 122 21.20 8.02 -4.00
CA THR A 122 22.26 7.99 -2.99
C THR A 122 22.09 6.79 -2.05
N GLU A 123 20.87 6.58 -1.53
CA GLU A 123 20.53 5.44 -0.67
C GLU A 123 20.75 4.12 -1.40
N LEU A 124 20.31 4.03 -2.66
CA LEU A 124 20.49 2.84 -3.49
C LEU A 124 21.98 2.57 -3.77
N ALA A 125 22.75 3.61 -4.07
CA ALA A 125 24.20 3.49 -4.26
C ALA A 125 24.90 3.02 -2.97
N ARG A 126 24.52 3.53 -1.80
CA ARG A 126 25.04 3.05 -0.51
C ARG A 126 24.71 1.57 -0.27
N ALA A 127 23.50 1.12 -0.61
CA ALA A 127 23.14 -0.31 -0.50
C ALA A 127 23.97 -1.18 -1.42
N ILE A 128 24.23 -0.73 -2.66
CA ILE A 128 25.11 -1.43 -3.60
C ILE A 128 26.53 -1.54 -3.04
N VAL A 129 27.07 -0.44 -2.49
CA VAL A 129 28.40 -0.44 -1.85
C VAL A 129 28.44 -1.41 -0.68
N TYR A 130 27.42 -1.42 0.18
CA TYR A 130 27.31 -2.36 1.28
C TYR A 130 27.37 -3.81 0.80
N ILE A 131 26.53 -4.17 -0.18
CA ILE A 131 26.47 -5.54 -0.71
C ILE A 131 27.79 -5.93 -1.38
N ALA A 132 28.33 -5.06 -2.23
CA ALA A 132 29.58 -5.29 -2.94
C ALA A 132 30.74 -5.51 -1.97
N ASN A 133 30.88 -4.65 -0.96
CA ASN A 133 32.00 -4.72 -0.01
C ASN A 133 31.89 -5.92 0.92
N LYS A 134 30.67 -6.30 1.33
CA LYS A 134 30.43 -7.57 2.04
C LYS A 134 30.69 -8.80 1.17
N SER A 135 30.73 -8.64 -0.16
CA SER A 135 30.95 -9.71 -1.14
C SER A 135 32.34 -9.66 -1.78
N GLY A 136 33.31 -9.03 -1.12
CA GLY A 136 34.72 -9.01 -1.55
C GLY A 136 35.13 -7.81 -2.40
N GLY A 137 34.27 -6.80 -2.55
CA GLY A 137 34.58 -5.52 -3.17
C GLY A 137 35.20 -4.52 -2.20
N ASN A 138 35.60 -3.37 -2.75
CA ASN A 138 36.04 -2.20 -1.98
C ASN A 138 35.60 -0.91 -2.70
N LEU A 139 34.31 -0.80 -2.96
CA LEU A 139 33.70 0.38 -3.54
C LEU A 139 33.60 1.49 -2.50
N LYS A 140 33.87 2.73 -2.92
CA LYS A 140 33.75 3.92 -2.07
C LYS A 140 32.28 4.28 -1.88
N GLU A 141 31.88 4.49 -0.64
CA GLU A 141 30.54 4.97 -0.31
C GLU A 141 30.34 6.43 -0.75
N PRO A 142 29.23 6.77 -1.43
CA PRO A 142 28.92 8.15 -1.76
C PRO A 142 28.52 8.94 -0.51
N ALA A 143 28.93 10.21 -0.46
CA ALA A 143 28.54 11.12 0.62
C ALA A 143 27.02 11.36 0.60
N ALA A 144 26.43 11.51 1.79
CA ALA A 144 25.07 12.02 1.90
C ALA A 144 25.00 13.43 1.28
N LYS A 145 23.89 13.71 0.59
CA LYS A 145 23.62 15.02 0.00
C LYS A 145 22.86 15.93 0.96
#